data_AF-A0A6M0JC15-F1
#
_entry.id   AF-A0A6M0JC15-F1
#
_cell.length_a   1.000
_cell.length_b   1.000
_cell.length_c   1.000
_cell.angle_alpha   90.00
_cell.angle_beta   90.00
_cell.angle_gamma   90.00
#
_symmetry.space_group_name_H-M   'P 1'
#
loop_
_entity.id
_entity.type
_entity.pdbx_description
1 polymer ?
#
loop_
_entity_poly.entity_id
_entity_poly.type
_entity_poly.pdbx_seq_one_letter_code
_entity_poly.pdbx_strand_id
1 'polypeptide(L)' 'MVARANARPVRREKLNRAANLGENPGFEFLQECCNDDPALQIVIKKLLVKYPQWGIEIVDGVLVK' A
#
# COMPACT_ATOMS: atom_id res chain seq x y z
N MET A 1 -12.25 -21.94 -5.58
CA MET A 1 -11.44 -20.90 -6.26
C MET A 1 -12.02 -19.50 -5.99
N VAL A 2 -12.18 -19.12 -4.72
CA VAL A 2 -12.64 -17.77 -4.33
C VAL A 2 -11.50 -17.12 -3.55
N ALA A 3 -10.44 -16.71 -4.23
CA ALA A 3 -9.25 -16.19 -3.53
C ALA A 3 -8.57 -14.98 -4.17
N ARG A 4 -8.97 -14.54 -5.38
CA ARG A 4 -8.30 -13.41 -6.07
C ARG A 4 -9.16 -12.19 -6.31
N ALA A 5 -10.49 -12.33 -6.43
CA ALA A 5 -11.35 -11.22 -6.82
C ALA A 5 -11.85 -10.35 -5.64
N ASN A 6 -12.18 -10.96 -4.50
CA ASN A 6 -12.76 -10.24 -3.35
C ASN A 6 -11.74 -9.48 -2.49
N ALA A 7 -10.44 -9.67 -2.72
CA ALA A 7 -9.38 -8.98 -1.96
C ALA A 7 -9.10 -7.55 -2.48
N ARG A 8 -9.42 -7.24 -3.75
CA ARG A 8 -9.28 -5.90 -4.33
C ARG A 8 -10.05 -4.80 -3.58
N PRO A 9 -11.34 -4.94 -3.25
CA PRO A 9 -12.07 -3.88 -2.54
C PRO A 9 -11.55 -3.64 -1.13
N VAL A 10 -11.23 -4.70 -0.37
CA VAL A 10 -10.74 -4.58 1.01
C VAL A 10 -9.37 -3.89 1.06
N ARG A 11 -8.45 -4.26 0.16
CA ARG A 11 -7.13 -3.62 0.08
C ARG A 11 -7.23 -2.14 -0.28
N ARG A 12 -8.13 -1.81 -1.21
CA ARG A 12 -8.37 -0.44 -1.64
C ARG A 12 -9.01 0.41 -0.54
N GLU A 13 -9.92 -0.16 0.26
CA GLU A 13 -10.47 0.53 1.43
C GLU A 13 -9.37 0.86 2.44
N LYS A 14 -8.49 -0.10 2.75
CA LYS A 14 -7.40 0.12 3.71
C LYS A 14 -6.39 1.17 3.22
N LEU A 15 -6.05 1.17 1.92
CA LEU A 15 -5.26 2.24 1.31
C LEU A 15 -5.96 3.60 1.32
N ASN A 16 -7.28 3.64 1.10
CA ASN A 16 -8.06 4.87 1.22
C ASN A 16 -8.09 5.39 2.67
N ARG A 17 -8.25 4.52 3.67
CA ARG A 17 -8.14 4.91 5.08
C ARG A 17 -6.76 5.46 5.40
N ALA A 18 -5.70 4.79 4.95
CA ALA A 18 -4.34 5.30 5.11
C ALA A 18 -4.16 6.67 4.45
N ALA A 19 -4.73 6.88 3.26
CA ALA A 19 -4.64 8.14 2.52
C ALA A 19 -5.43 9.30 3.16
N ASN A 20 -6.56 9.01 3.79
CA ASN A 20 -7.46 10.01 4.38
C ASN A 20 -7.17 10.26 5.86
N LEU A 21 -6.92 9.20 6.63
CA LEU A 21 -6.76 9.25 8.09
C LEU A 21 -5.30 9.24 8.53
N GLY A 22 -4.35 8.92 7.65
CA GLY A 22 -2.94 8.75 8.03
C GLY A 22 -2.69 7.53 8.92
N GLU A 23 -3.63 6.59 8.96
CA GLU A 23 -3.47 5.31 9.63
C GLU A 23 -2.47 4.46 8.85
N ASN A 24 -1.34 4.09 9.46
CA ASN A 24 -0.33 3.28 8.81
C ASN A 24 -0.90 1.86 8.55
N PRO A 25 -1.06 1.44 7.28
CA PRO A 25 -1.68 0.16 6.96
C PRO A 25 -0.75 -1.04 7.25
N GLY A 26 0.52 -0.78 7.55
CA GLY A 26 1.57 -1.76 7.88
C GLY A 26 2.46 -2.09 6.69
N PHE A 27 3.75 -2.33 6.95
CA PHE A 27 4.76 -2.65 5.93
C PHE A 27 4.38 -3.89 5.11
N GLU A 28 4.00 -4.99 5.77
CA GLU A 28 3.64 -6.25 5.09
C GLU A 28 2.45 -6.08 4.15
N PHE A 29 1.46 -5.29 4.56
CA PHE A 29 0.27 -5.01 3.75
C PHE A 29 0.62 -4.18 2.51
N LEU A 30 1.46 -3.14 2.68
CA LEU A 30 1.94 -2.35 1.57
C LEU A 30 2.76 -3.23 0.61
N GLN A 31 3.54 -4.18 1.13
CA GLN A 31 4.37 -5.08 0.31
C GLN A 31 3.53 -6.06 -0.50
N GLU A 32 2.48 -6.61 0.10
CA GLU A 32 1.49 -7.42 -0.62
C GLU A 32 0.84 -6.61 -1.75
N CYS A 33 0.46 -5.35 -1.46
CA CYS A 33 -0.15 -4.46 -2.46
C CYS A 33 0.82 -4.06 -3.59
N CYS A 34 2.10 -3.82 -3.27
CA CYS A 34 3.12 -3.51 -4.27
C CYS A 34 3.39 -4.69 -5.22
N ASN A 35 3.28 -5.93 -4.75
CA ASN A 35 3.48 -7.13 -5.57
C ASN A 35 2.27 -7.50 -6.44
N ASP A 36 1.06 -7.10 -6.05
CA ASP A 36 -0.18 -7.47 -6.75
C ASP A 36 -0.42 -6.67 -8.03
N ASP A 37 -0.21 -5.34 -7.98
CA ASP A 37 -0.57 -4.45 -9.09
C ASP A 37 0.37 -3.23 -9.19
N PRO A 38 0.98 -2.97 -10.35
CA PRO A 38 1.89 -1.83 -10.54
C PRO A 38 1.18 -0.48 -10.34
N ALA A 39 -0.15 -0.40 -10.53
CA ALA A 39 -0.89 0.83 -10.23
C ALA A 39 -0.95 1.14 -8.73
N LEU A 40 -0.95 0.12 -7.87
CA LEU A 40 -0.92 0.30 -6.42
C LEU A 40 0.44 0.82 -5.94
N GLN A 41 1.54 0.45 -6.60
CA GLN A 41 2.86 1.02 -6.28
C GLN A 41 2.87 2.55 -6.38
N ILE A 42 2.20 3.12 -7.39
CA ILE A 42 2.11 4.57 -7.58
C ILE A 42 1.33 5.21 -6.42
N VAL A 43 0.23 4.60 -6.00
CA VAL A 43 -0.59 5.10 -4.87
C VAL A 43 0.19 5.01 -3.57
N ILE A 44 0.88 3.89 -3.32
CA ILE A 44 1.70 3.69 -2.13
C ILE A 44 2.85 4.69 -2.12
N LYS A 45 3.56 4.90 -3.25
CA LYS A 45 4.62 5.90 -3.33
C LYS A 45 4.14 7.31 -2.96
N LYS A 46 2.97 7.72 -3.47
CA LYS A 46 2.34 9.00 -3.09
C LYS A 46 1.98 9.06 -1.61
N LEU A 47 1.52 7.93 -1.06
CA LEU A 47 1.15 7.81 0.35
C LEU A 47 2.38 7.94 1.27
N LEU A 48 3.48 7.27 0.93
CA LEU A 48 4.74 7.33 1.67
C LEU A 48 5.36 8.74 1.64
N VAL A 49 5.28 9.42 0.47
CA VAL A 49 5.67 10.83 0.34
C VAL A 49 4.78 11.75 1.20
N LYS A 50 3.48 11.45 1.33
CA LYS A 50 2.56 12.20 2.17
C LYS A 50 2.80 11.96 3.68
N TYR A 51 3.23 10.76 4.04
CA TYR A 51 3.45 10.34 5.42
C TYR A 51 4.89 9.85 5.66
N PRO A 52 5.90 10.76 5.56
CA PRO A 52 7.30 10.39 5.73
C PRO A 52 7.60 9.86 7.13
N GLN A 53 6.77 10.18 8.14
CA GLN A 53 6.94 9.67 9.50
C GLN A 53 6.80 8.15 9.65
N TRP A 54 6.30 7.45 8.63
CA TRP A 54 6.25 5.99 8.65
C TRP A 54 7.61 5.34 8.43
N GLY A 55 8.57 6.07 7.85
CA GLY A 55 9.91 5.56 7.56
C GLY A 55 9.87 4.35 6.62
N ILE A 56 9.00 4.39 5.61
CA ILE A 56 8.90 3.34 4.60
C ILE A 56 9.14 3.99 3.24
N GLU A 57 9.97 3.39 2.41
CA GLU A 57 10.31 3.86 1.06
C GLU A 57 10.10 2.74 0.03
N ILE A 58 9.93 3.12 -1.25
CA ILE A 58 9.91 2.15 -2.36
C ILE A 58 11.21 2.31 -3.15
N VAL A 59 12.03 1.26 -3.19
CA VAL A 59 13.27 1.15 -3.96
C VAL A 59 13.10 0.00 -4.96
N ASP A 60 13.25 0.30 -6.26
CA ASP A 60 13.09 -0.70 -7.35
C ASP A 60 11.79 -1.54 -7.30
N GLY A 61 10.70 -0.93 -6.82
CA GLY A 61 9.40 -1.61 -6.71
C GLY A 61 9.25 -2.48 -5.45
N VAL A 62 10.25 -2.49 -4.57
CA VAL A 62 10.25 -3.19 -3.28
C VAL A 62 10.16 -2.17 -2.15
N LEU A 63 9.41 -2.49 -1.09
CA LEU A 63 9.35 -1.63 0.08
C LEU A 63 10.55 -1.90 0.99
N VAL A 64 11.10 -0.82 1.55
CA VAL A 64 12.17 -0.83 2.54
C VAL A 64 11.78 0.06 3.72
N LYS A 65 12.36 -0.20 4.89
CA LYS A 65 12.14 0.56 6.13
C LYS A 65 13.46 1.12 6.65
#